data_AF-A0A5C6XC45-F1
#
_entry.id   AF-A0A5C6XC45-F1
#
_cell.length_a   1.000
_cell.length_b   1.000
_cell.length_c   1.000
_cell.angle_alpha   90.00
_cell.angle_beta   90.00
_cell.angle_gamma   90.00
#
_symmetry.space_group_name_H-M   'P 1'
#
loop_
_entity.id
_entity.type
_entity.pdbx_description
1 polymer ?
#
loop_
_entity_poly.entity_id
_entity_poly.type
_entity_poly.pdbx_seq_one_letter_code
_entity_poly.pdbx_strand_id
1 'polypeptide(L)'
;MMFRTRPTLIALLTVALSASLIACGDDTQNRRRGPADTGGTVDAGDDGGLTDADDVDADPAVRCGDGEVSGSEQCDGTELGGASCETLGFEGGTLGCTDSCRLDATACEGVAVGCGDGELASNEQCEGFELRGETCQSQGFYEGQLACLPSCVLDTSDCSGLCGDGEVNGDEVCDDGVNDGSYGSCLSDCSGPAAFCGDGEINGNELCDDGVNDESYGGCLSDCSANAARCGDLVRNGPEPCDGDDFGDDSCQARGYDRGELSCFAGCQPGPTTCALEFESLTAGSSQTCALRPGGVARCWGRNDDGQTDVPAGETFIALATTSFRSCGVTSTGDVTCWGRTAQFDAAPSQPVTSISLSGWTGCGLNAANEVVCWGNDSNGEVSNRPTGTYSAIAQVSSAVCAIATDGTIDCWGNTINGATTPPAGTFTKIAGGFRHFCAIATDGTLSCWGGNVNNAAVPPSGTFLDVALGEDVSCALRTNNTLTCWGNDDENQASPPSGLYTSVAMGTNHGCALTTDGDVACWGRNNHGQATPPTTP
;
A
#
# COMPACT_ATOMS: atom_id res chain seq x y z
N MET A 1 14.66 -20.47 6.92
CA MET A 1 14.47 -21.19 8.20
C MET A 1 15.67 -20.96 9.11
N MET A 2 15.63 -19.90 9.92
CA MET A 2 16.55 -19.70 11.04
C MET A 2 15.70 -19.71 12.31
N PHE A 3 15.77 -20.82 13.06
CA PHE A 3 15.20 -20.89 14.40
C PHE A 3 16.06 -20.00 15.31
N ARG A 4 15.59 -18.78 15.58
CA ARG A 4 16.10 -17.99 16.73
C ARG A 4 15.61 -18.67 18.01
N THR A 5 16.50 -19.41 18.66
CA THR A 5 16.33 -19.86 20.03
C THR A 5 16.23 -18.63 20.94
N ARG A 6 15.04 -18.40 21.52
CA ARG A 6 14.79 -17.34 22.51
C ARG A 6 15.64 -17.61 23.76
N PRO A 7 16.38 -16.63 24.32
CA PRO A 7 16.87 -16.75 25.68
C PRO A 7 15.67 -16.69 26.62
N THR A 8 15.60 -17.64 27.54
CA THR A 8 14.58 -17.71 28.58
C THR A 8 14.76 -16.52 29.52
N LEU A 9 14.08 -15.40 29.24
CA LEU A 9 13.85 -14.38 30.25
C LEU A 9 12.92 -15.02 31.30
N ILE A 10 13.39 -15.04 32.54
CA ILE A 10 12.56 -15.38 33.71
C ILE A 10 11.46 -14.32 33.75
N ALA A 11 10.26 -14.68 33.28
CA ALA A 11 9.08 -13.87 33.45
C ALA A 11 8.81 -13.75 34.95
N LEU A 12 9.13 -12.59 35.52
CA LEU A 12 8.51 -12.14 36.76
C LEU A 12 7.01 -12.19 36.52
N LEU A 13 6.32 -13.11 37.20
CA LEU A 13 4.87 -13.20 37.21
C LEU A 13 4.32 -11.84 37.66
N THR A 14 3.91 -11.02 36.70
CA THR A 14 3.16 -9.78 36.96
C THR A 14 1.73 -10.17 37.29
N VAL A 15 1.29 -9.76 38.48
CA VAL A 15 -0.06 -10.01 39.00
C VAL A 15 -1.04 -9.11 38.24
N ALA A 16 -2.12 -9.67 37.71
CA ALA A 16 -3.23 -8.89 37.18
C ALA A 16 -3.95 -8.22 38.36
N LEU A 17 -3.80 -6.91 38.49
CA LEU A 17 -4.38 -6.11 39.59
C LEU A 17 -5.65 -5.42 39.11
N SER A 18 -6.75 -5.70 39.82
CA SER A 18 -8.13 -5.33 39.51
C SER A 18 -8.60 -4.09 40.27
N ALA A 19 -9.49 -3.33 39.61
CA ALA A 19 -9.98 -2.01 39.99
C ALA A 19 -11.23 -2.05 40.88
N SER A 20 -11.35 -1.12 41.85
CA SER A 20 -12.57 -0.89 42.64
C SER A 20 -13.02 0.58 42.70
N LEU A 21 -14.33 0.82 42.86
CA LEU A 21 -15.10 2.08 42.59
C LEU A 21 -15.58 2.90 43.83
N ILE A 22 -15.86 4.19 43.60
CA ILE A 22 -16.91 5.06 44.21
C ILE A 22 -17.61 5.80 43.04
N ALA A 23 -18.96 5.83 43.00
CA ALA A 23 -19.75 6.38 41.89
C ALA A 23 -20.29 7.80 42.15
N CYS A 24 -20.36 8.63 41.11
CA CYS A 24 -21.28 9.78 41.01
C CYS A 24 -21.60 10.11 39.53
N GLY A 25 -22.89 10.07 39.17
CA GLY A 25 -23.61 10.94 38.22
C GLY A 25 -23.20 11.02 36.74
N ASP A 26 -24.09 10.56 35.85
CA ASP A 26 -24.11 10.69 34.39
C ASP A 26 -24.68 12.06 33.96
N ASP A 27 -24.11 12.72 32.94
CA ASP A 27 -24.70 13.91 32.30
C ASP A 27 -24.42 13.89 30.78
N THR A 28 -25.37 13.32 30.02
CA THR A 28 -25.38 13.26 28.56
C THR A 28 -26.05 14.50 27.96
N GLN A 29 -25.33 15.32 27.20
CA GLN A 29 -25.84 16.26 26.18
C GLN A 29 -24.63 16.69 25.29
N ASN A 30 -24.63 16.89 23.97
CA ASN A 30 -25.59 16.73 22.88
C ASN A 30 -24.80 16.95 21.56
N ARG A 31 -25.18 16.28 20.48
CA ARG A 31 -24.66 16.45 19.11
C ARG A 31 -25.19 17.74 18.49
N ARG A 32 -24.48 18.38 17.54
CA ARG A 32 -25.05 18.88 16.25
C ARG A 32 -23.99 18.98 15.13
N ARG A 33 -24.41 18.51 13.95
CA ARG A 33 -23.77 18.56 12.62
C ARG A 33 -24.05 19.88 11.90
N GLY A 34 -23.17 20.29 10.98
CA GLY A 34 -23.44 21.23 9.88
C GLY A 34 -24.34 20.63 8.77
N PRO A 35 -24.68 21.38 7.71
CA PRO A 35 -23.88 21.28 6.47
C PRO A 35 -23.88 22.49 5.50
N ALA A 36 -22.89 22.42 4.58
CA ALA A 36 -22.82 22.77 3.15
C ALA A 36 -23.01 24.22 2.64
N ASP A 37 -22.00 24.63 1.87
CA ASP A 37 -21.89 25.83 1.03
C ASP A 37 -21.70 25.38 -0.43
N THR A 38 -22.28 26.10 -1.40
CA THR A 38 -22.24 25.77 -2.84
C THR A 38 -21.98 27.02 -3.69
N GLY A 39 -21.10 26.89 -4.69
CA GLY A 39 -20.92 27.81 -5.83
C GLY A 39 -19.45 28.18 -6.03
N GLY A 40 -18.86 28.26 -7.22
CA GLY A 40 -19.29 28.09 -8.61
C GLY A 40 -18.06 28.29 -9.52
N THR A 41 -18.14 27.92 -10.81
CA THR A 41 -17.11 28.26 -11.82
C THR A 41 -17.77 28.59 -13.17
N VAL A 42 -17.08 29.44 -13.92
CA VAL A 42 -17.49 30.25 -15.08
C VAL A 42 -16.96 29.71 -16.42
N ASP A 43 -17.67 30.06 -17.51
CA ASP A 43 -17.33 29.93 -18.95
C ASP A 43 -16.08 30.78 -19.35
N ALA A 44 -15.46 30.77 -20.54
CA ALA A 44 -15.78 30.35 -21.91
C ALA A 44 -14.48 30.22 -22.75
N GLY A 45 -14.53 29.53 -23.89
CA GLY A 45 -13.52 29.54 -24.97
C GLY A 45 -14.00 30.31 -26.21
N ASP A 46 -13.05 30.85 -26.98
CA ASP A 46 -13.23 31.51 -28.28
C ASP A 46 -11.89 31.48 -29.05
N ASP A 47 -11.88 30.86 -30.24
CA ASP A 47 -10.81 30.97 -31.23
C ASP A 47 -11.33 30.79 -32.66
N GLY A 48 -11.22 31.88 -33.42
CA GLY A 48 -11.74 32.11 -34.76
C GLY A 48 -10.99 31.44 -35.92
N GLY A 49 -11.69 31.32 -37.04
CA GLY A 49 -11.15 30.88 -38.33
C GLY A 49 -10.83 32.04 -39.27
N LEU A 50 -9.91 31.79 -40.20
CA LEU A 50 -9.57 32.64 -41.35
C LEU A 50 -9.29 31.76 -42.57
N THR A 51 -9.84 32.13 -43.73
CA THR A 51 -9.42 31.66 -45.06
C THR A 51 -9.37 32.88 -45.97
N ASP A 52 -8.27 33.06 -46.70
CA ASP A 52 -8.20 33.89 -47.90
C ASP A 52 -7.26 33.21 -48.91
N ALA A 53 -7.65 33.21 -50.17
CA ALA A 53 -6.97 32.54 -51.27
C ALA A 53 -6.96 33.48 -52.48
N ASP A 54 -5.77 33.81 -52.97
CA ASP A 54 -5.51 34.34 -54.31
C ASP A 54 -4.00 34.17 -54.59
N ASP A 55 -3.65 33.35 -55.59
CA ASP A 55 -2.37 33.47 -56.29
C ASP A 55 -2.55 33.13 -57.77
N VAL A 56 -2.02 34.03 -58.59
CA VAL A 56 -2.10 34.08 -60.05
C VAL A 56 -0.66 34.11 -60.53
N ASP A 57 -0.23 33.16 -61.34
CA ASP A 57 0.91 33.36 -62.23
C ASP A 57 0.85 32.40 -63.43
N ALA A 58 0.83 33.00 -64.63
CA ALA A 58 0.97 32.35 -65.92
C ALA A 58 2.14 33.05 -66.65
N ASP A 59 3.21 32.30 -66.93
CA ASP A 59 4.39 32.73 -67.70
C ASP A 59 4.17 32.47 -69.22
N PRO A 60 4.64 33.34 -70.16
CA PRO A 60 4.29 33.25 -71.56
C PRO A 60 5.40 32.67 -72.48
N ALA A 61 4.93 31.90 -73.48
CA ALA A 61 5.41 31.82 -74.86
C ALA A 61 6.80 31.23 -75.18
N VAL A 62 6.80 29.91 -75.46
CA VAL A 62 7.49 29.35 -76.65
C VAL A 62 6.37 29.08 -77.66
N ARG A 63 6.41 29.69 -78.85
CA ARG A 63 5.33 29.56 -79.84
C ARG A 63 5.88 28.97 -81.13
N CYS A 64 5.51 27.73 -81.36
CA CYS A 64 5.73 27.05 -82.62
C CYS A 64 5.25 27.89 -83.82
N GLY A 65 6.13 28.17 -84.78
CA GLY A 65 5.84 28.96 -85.97
C GLY A 65 6.51 30.34 -86.01
N ASP A 66 7.56 30.59 -85.23
CA ASP A 66 8.32 31.84 -85.23
C ASP A 66 9.52 31.84 -86.20
N GLY A 67 9.81 30.70 -86.80
CA GLY A 67 10.75 30.53 -87.91
C GLY A 67 12.18 30.22 -87.49
N GLU A 68 12.46 29.97 -86.21
CA GLU A 68 13.78 29.55 -85.70
C GLU A 68 13.62 28.34 -84.76
N VAL A 69 14.43 27.29 -84.93
CA VAL A 69 14.42 26.16 -83.99
C VAL A 69 15.18 26.55 -82.72
N SER A 70 14.46 26.82 -81.61
CA SER A 70 15.06 27.24 -80.34
C SER A 70 14.41 26.60 -79.11
N GLY A 71 15.17 26.44 -78.02
CA GLY A 71 14.65 25.84 -76.78
C GLY A 71 14.37 24.33 -76.90
N SER A 72 13.18 23.89 -76.46
CA SER A 72 12.72 22.49 -76.46
C SER A 72 12.00 22.06 -77.75
N GLU A 73 11.98 22.90 -78.78
CA GLU A 73 11.35 22.63 -80.08
C GLU A 73 12.28 21.79 -80.98
N GLN A 74 11.74 20.76 -81.64
CA GLN A 74 12.49 19.86 -82.53
C GLN A 74 12.47 20.31 -84.00
N CYS A 75 11.51 21.16 -84.37
CA CYS A 75 11.35 21.76 -85.69
C CYS A 75 10.44 23.00 -85.57
N ASP A 76 10.48 23.92 -86.54
CA ASP A 76 9.54 25.05 -86.67
C ASP A 76 9.05 25.16 -88.12
N GLY A 77 7.78 24.82 -88.35
CA GLY A 77 7.16 24.90 -89.67
C GLY A 77 7.87 24.04 -90.71
N THR A 78 8.64 24.66 -91.61
CA THR A 78 9.45 23.95 -92.63
C THR A 78 10.93 23.80 -92.26
N GLU A 79 11.37 24.43 -91.17
CA GLU A 79 12.73 24.31 -90.65
C GLU A 79 12.82 23.09 -89.74
N LEU A 80 13.40 22.00 -90.25
CA LEU A 80 13.44 20.69 -89.57
C LEU A 80 14.74 20.48 -88.77
N GLY A 81 15.53 21.52 -88.52
CA GLY A 81 16.78 21.43 -87.73
C GLY A 81 17.83 20.48 -88.33
N GLY A 82 17.76 20.20 -89.64
CA GLY A 82 18.63 19.24 -90.34
C GLY A 82 18.15 17.78 -90.29
N ALA A 83 16.99 17.50 -89.68
CA ALA A 83 16.39 16.17 -89.66
C ALA A 83 15.68 15.84 -90.99
N SER A 84 15.72 14.57 -91.37
CA SER A 84 15.10 13.99 -92.56
C SER A 84 14.65 12.57 -92.23
N CYS A 85 13.73 12.01 -93.02
CA CYS A 85 13.32 10.60 -92.86
C CYS A 85 14.53 9.65 -92.89
N GLU A 86 15.54 9.92 -93.72
CA GLU A 86 16.79 9.13 -93.79
C GLU A 86 17.66 9.22 -92.53
N THR A 87 17.71 10.39 -91.87
CA THR A 87 18.47 10.57 -90.61
C THR A 87 17.74 10.01 -89.40
N LEU A 88 16.41 9.83 -89.49
CA LEU A 88 15.57 9.16 -88.49
C LEU A 88 15.44 7.64 -88.74
N GLY A 89 16.15 7.09 -89.73
CA GLY A 89 16.24 5.64 -89.96
C GLY A 89 15.22 5.05 -90.94
N PHE A 90 14.49 5.89 -91.70
CA PHE A 90 13.57 5.45 -92.76
C PHE A 90 14.26 5.43 -94.14
N GLU A 91 13.82 4.57 -95.06
CA GLU A 91 14.43 4.48 -96.42
C GLU A 91 14.04 5.65 -97.35
N GLY A 92 13.02 6.45 -96.99
CA GLY A 92 12.62 7.65 -97.73
C GLY A 92 11.41 8.37 -97.13
N GLY A 93 10.82 9.31 -97.88
CA GLY A 93 9.59 10.03 -97.52
C GLY A 93 9.79 11.51 -97.14
N THR A 94 8.72 12.17 -96.70
CA THR A 94 8.72 13.61 -96.33
C THR A 94 8.51 13.77 -94.84
N LEU A 95 9.47 14.38 -94.15
CA LEU A 95 9.39 14.67 -92.71
C LEU A 95 8.62 15.97 -92.49
N GLY A 96 7.58 15.94 -91.66
CA GLY A 96 6.77 17.10 -91.30
C GLY A 96 7.16 17.69 -89.95
N CYS A 97 6.58 18.84 -89.62
CA CYS A 97 6.61 19.42 -88.29
C CYS A 97 5.18 19.63 -87.81
N THR A 98 4.86 19.17 -86.60
CA THR A 98 3.53 19.33 -86.01
C THR A 98 3.32 20.75 -85.47
N ASP A 99 2.06 21.15 -85.25
CA ASP A 99 1.69 22.44 -84.63
C ASP A 99 2.18 22.59 -83.16
N SER A 100 2.79 21.53 -82.61
CA SER A 100 3.44 21.50 -81.29
C SER A 100 4.97 21.39 -81.38
N CYS A 101 5.55 21.69 -82.56
CA CYS A 101 6.99 21.75 -82.81
C CYS A 101 7.76 20.45 -82.51
N ARG A 102 7.10 19.31 -82.78
CA ARG A 102 7.72 17.97 -82.84
C ARG A 102 7.77 17.46 -84.27
N LEU A 103 8.82 16.70 -84.58
CA LEU A 103 9.00 16.07 -85.89
C LEU A 103 7.89 15.04 -86.14
N ASP A 104 7.26 15.15 -87.31
CA ASP A 104 6.19 14.25 -87.76
C ASP A 104 6.71 13.30 -88.84
N ALA A 105 7.03 12.08 -88.42
CA ALA A 105 7.51 11.03 -89.30
C ALA A 105 6.39 10.21 -89.97
N THR A 106 5.11 10.59 -89.83
CA THR A 106 3.99 9.79 -90.38
C THR A 106 3.98 9.70 -91.92
N ALA A 107 4.63 10.63 -92.61
CA ALA A 107 4.82 10.61 -94.06
C ALA A 107 6.22 10.12 -94.49
N CYS A 108 6.98 9.52 -93.58
CA CYS A 108 8.19 8.77 -93.89
C CYS A 108 7.83 7.36 -94.38
N GLU A 109 8.49 6.90 -95.44
CA GLU A 109 8.21 5.63 -96.11
C GLU A 109 9.41 4.66 -95.94
N GLY A 110 9.12 3.39 -95.64
CA GLY A 110 10.12 2.32 -95.45
C GLY A 110 10.49 2.10 -93.98
N VAL A 111 10.06 0.97 -93.43
CA VAL A 111 10.18 0.62 -92.00
C VAL A 111 11.50 -0.10 -91.73
N ALA A 112 12.28 0.44 -90.79
CA ALA A 112 13.38 -0.27 -90.13
C ALA A 112 12.83 -1.47 -89.35
N VAL A 113 13.50 -2.61 -89.48
CA VAL A 113 13.07 -3.94 -89.01
C VAL A 113 12.70 -3.95 -87.52
N GLY A 114 11.44 -4.31 -87.23
CA GLY A 114 11.02 -5.05 -86.02
C GLY A 114 10.73 -4.26 -84.74
N CYS A 115 10.23 -3.02 -84.83
CA CYS A 115 9.65 -2.34 -83.66
C CYS A 115 8.53 -1.42 -84.14
N GLY A 116 7.30 -1.60 -83.65
CA GLY A 116 6.10 -0.90 -84.14
C GLY A 116 5.31 -1.63 -85.24
N ASP A 117 5.54 -2.93 -85.46
CA ASP A 117 4.79 -3.77 -86.39
C ASP A 117 3.51 -4.39 -85.81
N GLY A 118 3.25 -4.14 -84.52
CA GLY A 118 2.05 -4.58 -83.81
C GLY A 118 2.11 -6.00 -83.26
N GLU A 119 3.27 -6.68 -83.32
CA GLU A 119 3.47 -8.02 -82.80
C GLU A 119 4.71 -8.08 -81.88
N LEU A 120 4.47 -8.18 -80.57
CA LEU A 120 5.52 -8.24 -79.56
C LEU A 120 6.39 -9.52 -79.67
N ALA A 121 7.55 -9.44 -80.32
CA ALA A 121 8.44 -10.57 -80.54
C ALA A 121 9.24 -10.97 -79.28
N SER A 122 9.78 -12.18 -79.28
CA SER A 122 10.52 -12.72 -78.12
C SER A 122 11.79 -11.96 -77.74
N ASN A 123 12.31 -11.13 -78.65
CA ASN A 123 13.56 -10.36 -78.50
C ASN A 123 13.33 -8.86 -78.20
N GLU A 124 12.09 -8.42 -78.09
CA GLU A 124 11.72 -7.02 -77.83
C GLU A 124 11.28 -6.87 -76.37
N GLN A 125 11.65 -5.78 -75.70
CA GLN A 125 11.21 -5.53 -74.32
C GLN A 125 9.81 -4.91 -74.27
N CYS A 126 9.42 -4.21 -75.33
CA CYS A 126 8.14 -3.53 -75.50
C CYS A 126 7.86 -3.32 -77.00
N GLU A 127 6.60 -3.07 -77.36
CA GLU A 127 6.15 -2.87 -78.73
C GLU A 127 5.10 -1.73 -78.78
N GLY A 128 5.49 -0.54 -79.23
CA GLY A 128 4.63 0.64 -79.21
C GLY A 128 4.13 0.98 -77.79
N PHE A 129 2.83 0.79 -77.53
CA PHE A 129 2.20 0.97 -76.20
C PHE A 129 2.12 -0.33 -75.38
N GLU A 130 2.50 -1.47 -75.96
CA GLU A 130 2.47 -2.76 -75.31
C GLU A 130 3.79 -3.03 -74.58
N LEU A 131 3.83 -2.68 -73.29
CA LEU A 131 5.03 -2.73 -72.44
C LEU A 131 5.23 -4.07 -71.74
N ARG A 132 4.68 -5.18 -72.24
CA ARG A 132 4.65 -6.50 -71.56
C ARG A 132 4.01 -6.52 -70.16
N GLY A 133 3.24 -5.49 -69.80
CA GLY A 133 2.71 -5.32 -68.44
C GLY A 133 3.73 -4.74 -67.46
N GLU A 134 4.90 -4.33 -67.94
CA GLU A 134 5.86 -3.55 -67.16
C GLU A 134 5.36 -2.13 -66.94
N THR A 135 5.64 -1.59 -65.76
CA THR A 135 5.34 -0.21 -65.35
C THR A 135 6.60 0.42 -64.78
N CYS A 136 6.61 1.74 -64.53
CA CYS A 136 7.70 2.36 -63.79
C CYS A 136 7.93 1.62 -62.45
N GLN A 137 6.86 1.16 -61.77
CA GLN A 137 6.95 0.39 -60.51
C GLN A 137 7.64 -0.97 -60.69
N SER A 138 7.40 -1.69 -61.78
CA SER A 138 8.10 -2.96 -62.03
C SER A 138 9.57 -2.76 -62.43
N GLN A 139 9.96 -1.55 -62.84
CA GLN A 139 11.33 -1.14 -63.13
C GLN A 139 12.03 -0.44 -61.94
N GLY A 140 11.36 -0.32 -60.78
CA GLY A 140 11.92 0.21 -59.54
C GLY A 140 11.68 1.70 -59.28
N PHE A 141 10.75 2.33 -60.00
CA PHE A 141 10.37 3.75 -59.86
C PHE A 141 8.92 3.89 -59.40
N TYR A 142 8.59 4.83 -58.51
CA TYR A 142 7.25 4.91 -57.91
C TYR A 142 6.25 5.77 -58.69
N GLU A 143 6.73 6.66 -59.58
CA GLU A 143 5.88 7.49 -60.43
C GLU A 143 6.46 7.67 -61.84
N GLY A 144 5.65 8.25 -62.73
CA GLY A 144 6.01 8.49 -64.13
C GLY A 144 5.38 7.53 -65.14
N GLN A 145 5.65 7.78 -66.42
CA GLN A 145 5.07 7.00 -67.51
C GLN A 145 6.15 6.24 -68.26
N LEU A 146 6.12 4.91 -68.13
CA LEU A 146 7.02 4.03 -68.87
C LEU A 146 6.66 4.08 -70.37
N ALA A 147 7.64 4.31 -71.22
CA ALA A 147 7.46 4.34 -72.67
C ALA A 147 8.32 3.29 -73.35
N CYS A 148 8.05 3.03 -74.64
CA CYS A 148 8.89 2.17 -75.46
C CYS A 148 9.70 3.02 -76.45
N LEU A 149 11.02 2.90 -76.43
CA LEU A 149 11.85 3.56 -77.43
C LEU A 149 11.63 2.90 -78.81
N PRO A 150 11.84 3.64 -79.91
CA PRO A 150 11.86 3.07 -81.28
C PRO A 150 12.87 1.94 -81.49
N SER A 151 13.78 1.73 -80.52
CA SER A 151 14.74 0.62 -80.47
C SER A 151 14.23 -0.62 -79.73
N CYS A 152 12.96 -0.67 -79.32
CA CYS A 152 12.32 -1.79 -78.62
C CYS A 152 12.94 -2.10 -77.23
N VAL A 153 13.41 -1.05 -76.56
CA VAL A 153 13.89 -1.04 -75.16
C VAL A 153 12.99 -0.13 -74.35
N LEU A 154 12.72 -0.51 -73.09
CA LEU A 154 11.93 0.32 -72.18
C LEU A 154 12.63 1.65 -71.90
N ASP A 155 11.89 2.74 -72.01
CA ASP A 155 12.31 4.08 -71.67
C ASP A 155 11.87 4.42 -70.24
N THR A 156 12.85 4.57 -69.34
CA THR A 156 12.62 4.95 -67.94
C THR A 156 12.91 6.44 -67.69
N SER A 157 13.15 7.25 -68.72
CA SER A 157 13.54 8.65 -68.55
C SER A 157 12.42 9.55 -68.02
N ASP A 158 11.16 9.18 -68.26
CA ASP A 158 9.96 9.80 -67.68
C ASP A 158 9.46 9.08 -66.41
N CYS A 159 10.25 8.15 -65.85
CA CYS A 159 10.00 7.57 -64.53
C CYS A 159 10.73 8.38 -63.43
N SER A 160 10.06 8.65 -62.32
CA SER A 160 10.59 9.41 -61.17
C SER A 160 10.31 8.70 -59.83
N GLY A 161 11.02 9.14 -58.78
CA GLY A 161 10.94 8.58 -57.42
C GLY A 161 11.70 7.26 -57.28
N LEU A 162 12.90 7.32 -56.69
CA LEU A 162 13.74 6.16 -56.40
C LEU A 162 13.84 5.97 -54.89
N CYS A 163 13.36 4.83 -54.40
CA CYS A 163 13.62 4.41 -53.02
C CYS A 163 15.13 4.29 -52.80
N GLY A 164 15.70 5.20 -52.02
CA GLY A 164 17.12 5.34 -51.71
C GLY A 164 17.71 6.70 -52.10
N ASP A 165 16.90 7.67 -52.52
CA ASP A 165 17.39 8.98 -52.97
C ASP A 165 17.41 10.05 -51.86
N GLY A 166 16.88 9.75 -50.68
CA GLY A 166 16.85 10.62 -49.51
C GLY A 166 15.69 11.60 -49.47
N GLU A 167 14.73 11.53 -50.40
CA GLU A 167 13.52 12.35 -50.42
C GLU A 167 12.26 11.49 -50.44
N VAL A 168 11.43 11.56 -49.40
CA VAL A 168 10.14 10.84 -49.37
C VAL A 168 9.22 11.38 -50.47
N ASN A 169 8.99 10.60 -51.52
CA ASN A 169 8.22 11.01 -52.69
C ASN A 169 7.29 9.88 -53.22
N GLY A 170 6.26 10.24 -53.97
CA GLY A 170 5.29 9.25 -54.49
C GLY A 170 4.53 8.46 -53.40
N ASP A 171 4.58 7.13 -53.50
CA ASP A 171 3.94 6.18 -52.56
C ASP A 171 4.87 5.78 -51.38
N GLU A 172 6.06 6.38 -51.28
CA GLU A 172 7.01 6.09 -50.20
C GLU A 172 6.50 6.59 -48.85
N VAL A 173 6.65 5.74 -47.84
CA VAL A 173 6.31 6.11 -46.46
C VAL A 173 7.53 6.64 -45.71
N CYS A 174 8.74 6.24 -46.12
CA CYS A 174 10.01 6.55 -45.48
C CYS A 174 11.14 6.43 -46.51
N ASP A 175 12.09 7.38 -46.52
CA ASP A 175 13.33 7.31 -47.29
C ASP A 175 14.47 7.97 -46.50
N ASP A 176 15.51 7.20 -46.14
CA ASP A 176 16.69 7.67 -45.43
C ASP A 176 17.97 7.72 -46.32
N GLY A 177 17.81 7.52 -47.62
CA GLY A 177 18.87 7.49 -48.62
C GLY A 177 19.70 6.20 -48.66
N VAL A 178 19.49 5.26 -47.73
CA VAL A 178 20.17 3.95 -47.70
C VAL A 178 19.17 2.81 -47.80
N ASN A 179 18.06 2.93 -47.06
CA ASN A 179 16.92 2.01 -47.04
C ASN A 179 17.37 0.55 -46.98
N ASP A 180 18.17 0.18 -45.97
CA ASP A 180 18.68 -1.17 -45.81
C ASP A 180 17.87 -2.02 -44.83
N GLY A 181 16.76 -1.47 -44.30
CA GLY A 181 15.94 -2.11 -43.28
C GLY A 181 16.66 -2.25 -41.93
N SER A 182 17.70 -1.45 -41.68
CA SER A 182 18.35 -1.41 -40.38
C SER A 182 17.42 -0.82 -39.31
N TYR A 183 17.68 -1.16 -38.05
CA TYR A 183 16.83 -0.75 -36.95
C TYR A 183 16.83 0.78 -36.77
N GLY A 184 15.65 1.40 -36.74
CA GLY A 184 15.49 2.86 -36.72
C GLY A 184 15.65 3.55 -38.08
N SER A 185 15.70 2.79 -39.17
CA SER A 185 15.86 3.25 -40.55
C SER A 185 14.61 2.96 -41.39
N CYS A 186 14.64 3.14 -42.71
CA CYS A 186 13.55 2.73 -43.60
C CYS A 186 13.75 1.30 -44.15
N LEU A 187 12.64 0.60 -44.42
CA LEU A 187 12.65 -0.69 -45.12
C LEU A 187 13.20 -0.54 -46.53
N SER A 188 13.77 -1.63 -47.07
CA SER A 188 14.40 -1.63 -48.39
C SER A 188 13.47 -1.47 -49.58
N ASP A 189 12.17 -1.54 -49.34
CA ASP A 189 11.12 -1.26 -50.33
C ASP A 189 10.40 0.07 -50.06
N CYS A 190 10.92 0.89 -49.12
CA CYS A 190 10.35 2.18 -48.70
C CYS A 190 8.86 2.12 -48.29
N SER A 191 8.34 0.92 -48.04
CA SER A 191 6.94 0.69 -47.66
C SER A 191 6.63 1.19 -46.25
N GLY A 192 7.67 1.47 -45.45
CA GLY A 192 7.56 1.98 -44.09
C GLY A 192 8.90 2.06 -43.38
N PRO A 193 8.92 2.65 -42.17
CA PRO A 193 10.05 2.52 -41.26
C PRO A 193 10.28 1.04 -40.91
N ALA A 194 11.54 0.64 -40.81
CA ALA A 194 11.95 -0.63 -40.25
C ALA A 194 11.78 -0.62 -38.72
N ALA A 195 11.79 -1.79 -38.09
CA ALA A 195 11.78 -1.99 -36.63
C ALA A 195 12.46 -0.86 -35.85
N PHE A 196 11.74 -0.20 -34.93
CA PHE A 196 12.28 0.88 -34.12
C PHE A 196 11.55 1.08 -32.79
N CYS A 197 12.30 1.48 -31.77
CA CYS A 197 11.77 1.76 -30.44
C CYS A 197 10.76 2.91 -30.51
N GLY A 198 9.50 2.61 -30.21
CA GLY A 198 8.36 3.52 -30.19
C GLY A 198 7.33 3.23 -31.27
N ASP A 199 7.45 2.11 -32.00
CA ASP A 199 6.56 1.77 -33.10
C ASP A 199 5.28 1.02 -32.68
N GLY A 200 5.17 0.64 -31.40
CA GLY A 200 4.04 -0.09 -30.82
C GLY A 200 4.14 -1.61 -30.96
N GLU A 201 5.24 -2.14 -31.48
CA GLU A 201 5.54 -3.57 -31.58
C GLU A 201 6.85 -3.91 -30.87
N ILE A 202 7.00 -5.16 -30.38
CA ILE A 202 8.28 -5.63 -29.84
C ILE A 202 8.97 -6.44 -30.93
N ASN A 203 9.93 -5.82 -31.62
CA ASN A 203 10.64 -6.39 -32.77
C ASN A 203 12.14 -6.01 -32.76
N GLY A 204 12.92 -6.52 -33.72
CA GLY A 204 14.37 -6.25 -33.77
C GLY A 204 15.15 -6.69 -32.51
N ASN A 205 15.81 -5.73 -31.85
CA ASN A 205 16.61 -5.91 -30.63
C ASN A 205 15.94 -5.37 -29.35
N GLU A 206 14.65 -5.07 -29.41
CA GLU A 206 13.88 -4.51 -28.30
C GLU A 206 13.54 -5.55 -27.23
N LEU A 207 13.47 -5.12 -25.97
CA LEU A 207 12.93 -5.93 -24.87
C LEU A 207 11.50 -5.56 -24.50
N CYS A 208 11.02 -4.39 -24.90
CA CYS A 208 9.68 -3.88 -24.64
C CYS A 208 9.36 -2.71 -25.60
N ASP A 209 8.08 -2.37 -25.79
CA ASP A 209 7.65 -1.21 -26.56
C ASP A 209 6.25 -0.73 -26.13
N ASP A 210 6.15 0.53 -25.71
CA ASP A 210 4.89 1.19 -25.30
C ASP A 210 4.46 2.31 -26.27
N GLY A 211 5.06 2.39 -27.45
CA GLY A 211 4.81 3.39 -28.49
C GLY A 211 5.30 4.82 -28.19
N VAL A 212 5.51 5.20 -26.93
CA VAL A 212 6.02 6.55 -26.55
C VAL A 212 7.41 6.49 -25.91
N ASN A 213 7.72 5.41 -25.18
CA ASN A 213 9.04 5.07 -24.61
C ASN A 213 9.78 6.29 -24.03
N ASP A 214 9.15 7.00 -23.10
CA ASP A 214 9.63 8.26 -22.51
C ASP A 214 10.31 8.07 -21.14
N GLU A 215 10.76 6.85 -20.83
CA GLU A 215 11.22 6.45 -19.49
C GLU A 215 10.15 6.67 -18.41
N SER A 216 8.88 6.76 -18.81
CA SER A 216 7.79 6.85 -17.85
C SER A 216 7.77 5.63 -16.94
N TYR A 217 7.45 5.89 -15.68
CA TYR A 217 7.36 4.86 -14.66
C TYR A 217 6.30 3.82 -15.04
N GLY A 218 6.69 2.55 -15.09
CA GLY A 218 5.83 1.46 -15.57
C GLY A 218 5.90 1.18 -17.06
N GLY A 219 6.64 1.98 -17.84
CA GLY A 219 6.83 1.79 -19.27
C GLY A 219 8.23 1.31 -19.67
N CYS A 220 8.66 1.63 -20.89
CA CYS A 220 9.97 1.32 -21.45
C CYS A 220 10.97 2.47 -21.34
N LEU A 221 12.25 2.11 -21.29
CA LEU A 221 13.32 3.09 -21.52
C LEU A 221 13.25 3.64 -22.95
N SER A 222 13.78 4.84 -23.14
CA SER A 222 13.79 5.53 -24.43
C SER A 222 14.60 4.86 -25.54
N ASP A 223 15.42 3.87 -25.18
CA ASP A 223 16.16 3.02 -26.12
C ASP A 223 15.63 1.59 -26.20
N CYS A 224 14.50 1.27 -25.54
CA CYS A 224 13.89 -0.05 -25.45
C CYS A 224 14.83 -1.17 -24.96
N SER A 225 15.96 -0.81 -24.35
CA SER A 225 16.98 -1.76 -23.88
C SER A 225 16.56 -2.50 -22.62
N ALA A 226 15.60 -1.94 -21.88
CA ALA A 226 14.93 -2.54 -20.75
C ALA A 226 13.60 -1.82 -20.49
N ASN A 227 12.77 -2.44 -19.66
CA ASN A 227 11.65 -1.74 -19.04
C ASN A 227 12.20 -0.67 -18.08
N ALA A 228 11.54 0.49 -18.02
CA ALA A 228 11.79 1.52 -17.02
C ALA A 228 11.42 1.02 -15.61
N ALA A 229 11.79 1.81 -14.61
CA ALA A 229 11.44 1.59 -13.20
C ALA A 229 9.95 1.26 -13.07
N ARG A 230 9.63 0.10 -12.49
CA ARG A 230 8.24 -0.31 -12.28
C ARG A 230 8.09 -1.26 -11.10
N CYS A 231 6.98 -1.05 -10.41
CA CYS A 231 6.61 -1.85 -9.26
C CYS A 231 6.46 -3.35 -9.56
N GLY A 232 7.11 -4.18 -8.75
CA GLY A 232 7.02 -5.63 -8.78
C GLY A 232 8.03 -6.29 -9.72
N ASP A 233 9.11 -5.60 -10.11
CA ASP A 233 10.18 -6.14 -10.95
C ASP A 233 11.36 -6.72 -10.15
N LEU A 234 11.22 -6.76 -8.82
CA LEU A 234 12.20 -7.22 -7.82
C LEU A 234 13.43 -6.31 -7.66
N VAL A 235 13.37 -5.09 -8.20
CA VAL A 235 14.46 -4.11 -8.09
C VAL A 235 13.91 -2.77 -7.66
N ARG A 236 14.07 -2.43 -6.37
CA ARG A 236 13.69 -1.11 -5.86
C ARG A 236 14.51 0.01 -6.52
N ASN A 237 13.93 0.74 -7.47
CA ASN A 237 14.60 1.78 -8.24
C ASN A 237 13.66 2.98 -8.53
N GLY A 238 14.19 4.10 -9.05
CA GLY A 238 13.38 5.29 -9.32
C GLY A 238 12.64 5.84 -8.08
N PRO A 239 11.33 6.19 -8.18
CA PRO A 239 10.52 6.74 -7.08
C PRO A 239 9.91 5.68 -6.14
N GLU A 240 10.34 4.42 -6.21
CA GLU A 240 9.71 3.30 -5.50
C GLU A 240 10.05 3.25 -4.00
N PRO A 241 9.05 3.33 -3.10
CA PRO A 241 9.26 3.08 -1.68
C PRO A 241 9.42 1.59 -1.33
N CYS A 242 8.94 0.67 -2.18
CA CYS A 242 9.13 -0.77 -2.03
C CYS A 242 9.07 -1.49 -3.38
N ASP A 243 9.69 -2.67 -3.48
CA ASP A 243 9.47 -3.62 -4.57
C ASP A 243 9.55 -5.06 -4.05
N GLY A 244 8.49 -5.85 -4.27
CA GLY A 244 8.41 -7.22 -3.75
C GLY A 244 8.53 -7.25 -2.22
N ASP A 245 9.63 -7.84 -1.73
CA ASP A 245 9.98 -7.95 -0.31
C ASP A 245 11.07 -6.92 0.11
N ASP A 246 11.50 -6.03 -0.78
CA ASP A 246 12.41 -4.93 -0.46
C ASP A 246 11.63 -3.68 -0.01
N PHE A 247 11.76 -3.33 1.28
CA PHE A 247 11.10 -2.20 1.92
C PHE A 247 12.08 -1.09 2.36
N GLY A 248 13.37 -1.21 2.02
CA GLY A 248 14.41 -0.33 2.53
C GLY A 248 14.53 -0.34 4.06
N ASP A 249 14.47 0.85 4.67
CA ASP A 249 14.53 1.01 6.13
C ASP A 249 13.15 0.86 6.81
N ASP A 250 12.09 0.67 6.01
CA ASP A 250 10.73 0.53 6.53
C ASP A 250 10.46 -0.89 7.03
N SER A 251 9.74 -0.98 8.14
CA SER A 251 9.37 -2.24 8.79
C SER A 251 8.19 -2.01 9.73
N CYS A 252 7.50 -3.09 10.12
CA CYS A 252 6.49 -3.01 11.17
C CYS A 252 7.03 -2.32 12.44
N GLN A 253 8.28 -2.61 12.81
CA GLN A 253 8.94 -2.02 13.98
C GLN A 253 9.24 -0.53 13.79
N ALA A 254 9.72 -0.13 12.62
CA ALA A 254 9.92 1.29 12.30
C ALA A 254 8.60 2.09 12.36
N ARG A 255 7.47 1.43 12.08
CA ARG A 255 6.11 2.00 12.19
C ARG A 255 5.48 1.88 13.59
N GLY A 256 6.19 1.31 14.58
CA GLY A 256 5.74 1.23 15.97
C GLY A 256 4.97 -0.04 16.36
N TYR A 257 4.88 -1.04 15.48
CA TYR A 257 4.34 -2.37 15.80
C TYR A 257 5.43 -3.28 16.41
N ASP A 258 5.06 -4.33 17.14
CA ASP A 258 6.03 -5.22 17.80
C ASP A 258 6.51 -6.36 16.88
N ARG A 259 5.62 -6.83 16.00
CA ARG A 259 5.84 -7.99 15.13
C ARG A 259 5.12 -7.85 13.79
N GLY A 260 5.38 -8.80 12.90
CA GLY A 260 4.75 -8.91 11.58
C GLY A 260 5.65 -8.46 10.44
N GLU A 261 5.10 -8.49 9.23
CA GLU A 261 5.76 -8.11 7.98
C GLU A 261 4.92 -7.11 7.19
N LEU A 262 5.61 -6.28 6.40
CA LEU A 262 5.01 -5.40 5.42
C LEU A 262 4.76 -6.17 4.11
N SER A 263 3.82 -5.67 3.30
CA SER A 263 3.70 -6.06 1.90
C SER A 263 3.73 -4.82 1.01
N CYS A 264 4.30 -4.96 -0.18
CA CYS A 264 4.24 -3.93 -1.20
C CYS A 264 2.92 -4.08 -1.99
N PHE A 265 2.00 -3.11 -1.85
CA PHE A 265 0.71 -3.13 -2.53
C PHE A 265 0.82 -2.63 -3.98
N ALA A 266 -0.18 -2.95 -4.81
CA ALA A 266 -0.30 -2.40 -6.17
C ALA A 266 -0.25 -0.86 -6.13
N GLY A 267 0.76 -0.26 -6.77
CA GLY A 267 1.09 1.17 -6.66
C GLY A 267 2.33 1.47 -5.80
N CYS A 268 3.12 0.45 -5.45
CA CYS A 268 4.40 0.60 -4.75
C CYS A 268 4.29 1.25 -3.37
N GLN A 269 3.18 1.00 -2.67
CA GLN A 269 3.00 1.50 -1.33
C GLN A 269 3.26 0.38 -0.31
N PRO A 270 4.28 0.49 0.55
CA PRO A 270 4.50 -0.46 1.60
C PRO A 270 3.40 -0.29 2.65
N GLY A 271 2.77 -1.40 3.04
CA GLY A 271 1.74 -1.34 4.08
C GLY A 271 1.71 -2.59 4.97
N PRO A 272 1.11 -2.45 6.16
CA PRO A 272 1.09 -3.50 7.16
C PRO A 272 0.11 -4.60 6.74
N THR A 273 0.61 -5.82 6.51
CA THR A 273 -0.23 -6.99 6.21
C THR A 273 -0.49 -7.80 7.48
N THR A 274 0.59 -8.09 8.21
CA THR A 274 0.56 -8.91 9.43
C THR A 274 1.14 -8.17 10.63
N CYS A 275 1.41 -6.87 10.49
CA CYS A 275 1.91 -6.07 11.61
C CYS A 275 0.92 -6.11 12.77
N ALA A 276 1.41 -6.43 13.97
CA ALA A 276 0.59 -6.57 15.16
C ALA A 276 1.31 -6.00 16.39
N LEU A 277 0.50 -5.58 17.36
CA LEU A 277 0.97 -5.25 18.69
C LEU A 277 1.09 -6.54 19.52
N GLU A 278 2.11 -6.64 20.35
CA GLU A 278 2.31 -7.71 21.31
C GLU A 278 2.18 -7.12 22.72
N PHE A 279 1.44 -7.80 23.59
CA PHE A 279 1.24 -7.38 24.97
C PHE A 279 1.82 -8.42 25.93
N GLU A 280 2.49 -7.98 26.98
CA GLU A 280 3.09 -8.83 28.02
C GLU A 280 2.17 -8.98 29.24
N SER A 281 1.37 -7.94 29.55
CA SER A 281 0.41 -7.98 30.66
C SER A 281 -0.76 -7.05 30.43
N LEU A 282 -1.87 -7.32 31.15
CA LEU A 282 -3.14 -6.62 31.05
C LEU A 282 -3.63 -6.23 32.45
N THR A 283 -4.25 -5.06 32.54
CA THR A 283 -5.06 -4.64 33.69
C THR A 283 -6.35 -4.01 33.15
N ALA A 284 -7.47 -4.32 33.79
CA ALA A 284 -8.77 -3.81 33.39
C ALA A 284 -9.38 -3.02 34.56
N GLY A 285 -9.74 -1.78 34.23
CA GLY A 285 -10.40 -0.83 35.10
C GLY A 285 -11.91 -0.94 35.00
N SER A 286 -12.64 0.06 35.49
CA SER A 286 -14.11 0.00 35.40
C SER A 286 -14.64 0.09 33.97
N SER A 287 -14.03 0.96 33.18
CA SER A 287 -14.48 1.28 31.82
C SER A 287 -13.29 1.55 30.90
N GLN A 288 -12.10 1.11 31.28
CA GLN A 288 -10.87 1.24 30.53
C GLN A 288 -10.01 0.00 30.75
N THR A 289 -9.13 -0.27 29.81
CA THR A 289 -8.18 -1.36 29.89
C THR A 289 -6.81 -0.80 29.53
N CYS A 290 -5.78 -1.22 30.25
CA CYS A 290 -4.40 -0.89 29.94
C CYS A 290 -3.58 -2.17 29.79
N ALA A 291 -2.59 -2.11 28.92
CA ALA A 291 -1.69 -3.21 28.64
C ALA A 291 -0.25 -2.71 28.61
N LEU A 292 0.69 -3.55 29.05
CA LEU A 292 2.12 -3.31 28.84
C LEU A 292 2.56 -4.05 27.58
N ARG A 293 3.26 -3.33 26.71
CA ARG A 293 3.99 -3.86 25.56
C ARG A 293 5.46 -4.13 25.94
N PRO A 294 6.18 -4.95 25.15
CA PRO A 294 7.62 -5.10 25.31
C PRO A 294 8.35 -3.76 25.41
N GLY A 295 9.36 -3.69 26.29
CA GLY A 295 10.08 -2.45 26.57
C GLY A 295 9.37 -1.51 27.56
N GLY A 296 8.26 -1.94 28.16
CA GLY A 296 7.55 -1.20 29.21
C GLY A 296 6.65 -0.08 28.70
N VAL A 297 6.33 -0.07 27.41
CA VAL A 297 5.43 0.92 26.81
C VAL A 297 3.98 0.57 27.16
N ALA A 298 3.32 1.44 27.93
CA ALA A 298 1.93 1.23 28.30
C ALA A 298 0.98 1.75 27.22
N ARG A 299 -0.11 1.03 27.01
CA ARG A 299 -1.21 1.45 26.15
C ARG A 299 -2.55 1.25 26.83
N CYS A 300 -3.37 2.29 26.85
CA CYS A 300 -4.68 2.27 27.47
C CYS A 300 -5.77 2.61 26.45
N TRP A 301 -6.95 2.02 26.61
CA TRP A 301 -8.12 2.25 25.76
C TRP A 301 -9.42 2.15 26.56
N GLY A 302 -10.50 2.72 26.02
CA GLY A 302 -11.80 2.79 26.68
C GLY A 302 -12.21 4.22 27.02
N ARG A 303 -12.91 4.39 28.15
CA ARG A 303 -13.38 5.69 28.64
C ARG A 303 -12.22 6.60 29.00
N ASN A 304 -12.25 7.86 28.53
CA ASN A 304 -11.17 8.84 28.75
C ASN A 304 -11.64 10.23 29.23
N ASP A 305 -12.83 10.33 29.84
CA ASP A 305 -13.38 11.64 30.25
C ASP A 305 -12.53 12.38 31.31
N ASP A 306 -11.64 11.66 31.99
CA ASP A 306 -10.74 12.18 33.02
C ASP A 306 -9.26 12.17 32.59
N GLY A 307 -8.95 11.75 31.35
CA GLY A 307 -7.58 11.51 30.89
C GLY A 307 -7.00 10.17 31.40
N GLN A 308 -7.83 9.23 31.87
CA GLN A 308 -7.38 7.96 32.44
C GLN A 308 -6.75 6.97 31.43
N THR A 309 -6.88 7.23 30.13
CA THR A 309 -6.16 6.50 29.08
C THR A 309 -4.98 7.29 28.50
N ASP A 310 -4.75 8.53 28.93
CA ASP A 310 -3.66 9.39 28.45
C ASP A 310 -2.35 9.03 29.14
N VAL A 311 -1.71 7.97 28.64
CA VAL A 311 -0.43 7.48 29.17
C VAL A 311 0.64 8.59 29.07
N PRO A 312 1.37 8.90 30.16
CA PRO A 312 2.44 9.90 30.15
C PRO A 312 3.52 9.58 29.10
N ALA A 313 3.82 10.55 28.24
CA ALA A 313 4.81 10.38 27.18
C ALA A 313 6.24 10.24 27.72
N GLY A 314 7.00 9.29 27.17
CA GLY A 314 8.39 9.05 27.53
C GLY A 314 8.62 8.20 28.79
N GLU A 315 7.55 7.83 29.50
CA GLU A 315 7.62 6.93 30.64
C GLU A 315 7.60 5.46 30.22
N THR A 316 8.30 4.62 30.99
CA THR A 316 8.28 3.16 30.83
C THR A 316 7.95 2.51 32.16
N PHE A 317 7.16 1.44 32.12
CA PHE A 317 6.57 0.83 33.29
C PHE A 317 6.85 -0.66 33.37
N ILE A 318 6.99 -1.18 34.58
CA ILE A 318 7.12 -2.62 34.90
C ILE A 318 5.81 -3.22 35.41
N ALA A 319 4.88 -2.38 35.87
CA ALA A 319 3.56 -2.79 36.34
C ALA A 319 2.54 -1.67 36.12
N LEU A 320 1.29 -2.04 35.86
CA LEU A 320 0.17 -1.13 35.74
C LEU A 320 -0.97 -1.55 36.67
N ALA A 321 -1.70 -0.57 37.18
CA ALA A 321 -2.98 -0.79 37.84
C ALA A 321 -3.97 0.31 37.46
N THR A 322 -5.24 -0.06 37.36
CA THR A 322 -6.30 0.82 36.91
C THR A 322 -7.42 0.90 37.95
N THR A 323 -8.23 1.96 37.89
CA THR A 323 -9.44 2.16 38.71
C THR A 323 -10.62 2.52 37.81
N SER A 324 -11.60 3.34 38.22
CA SER A 324 -12.66 3.84 37.33
C SER A 324 -12.31 5.13 36.60
N PHE A 325 -11.42 5.95 37.17
CA PHE A 325 -11.11 7.31 36.69
C PHE A 325 -9.60 7.59 36.65
N ARG A 326 -8.77 6.60 36.98
CA ARG A 326 -7.31 6.74 37.09
C ARG A 326 -6.61 5.45 36.69
N SER A 327 -5.42 5.62 36.13
CA SER A 327 -4.47 4.57 35.85
C SER A 327 -3.13 4.97 36.48
N CYS A 328 -2.39 4.01 37.00
CA CYS A 328 -1.05 4.24 37.53
C CYS A 328 -0.10 3.18 37.02
N GLY A 329 1.16 3.57 36.85
CA GLY A 329 2.26 2.68 36.49
C GLY A 329 3.41 2.81 37.47
N VAL A 330 4.13 1.70 37.64
CA VAL A 330 5.39 1.63 38.39
C VAL A 330 6.53 1.65 37.40
N THR A 331 7.47 2.57 37.53
CA THR A 331 8.65 2.66 36.68
C THR A 331 9.70 1.62 37.08
N SER A 332 10.75 1.44 36.27
CA SER A 332 11.87 0.55 36.62
C SER A 332 12.68 1.01 37.85
N THR A 333 12.60 2.29 38.22
CA THR A 333 13.16 2.85 39.46
C THR A 333 12.27 2.61 40.68
N GLY A 334 11.04 2.13 40.47
CA GLY A 334 10.04 1.88 41.49
C GLY A 334 9.17 3.09 41.83
N ASP A 335 9.29 4.18 41.08
CA ASP A 335 8.45 5.36 41.23
C ASP A 335 7.05 5.09 40.68
N VAL A 336 6.03 5.68 41.29
CA VAL A 336 4.63 5.53 40.85
C VAL A 336 4.16 6.80 40.17
N THR A 337 3.80 6.67 38.90
CA THR A 337 3.20 7.74 38.10
C THR A 337 1.74 7.41 37.84
N CYS A 338 0.85 8.32 38.24
CA CYS A 338 -0.60 8.18 38.04
C CYS A 338 -1.13 9.27 37.09
N TRP A 339 -2.10 8.90 36.24
CA TRP A 339 -2.78 9.79 35.31
C TRP A 339 -4.30 9.54 35.32
N GLY A 340 -5.07 10.51 34.84
CA GLY A 340 -6.52 10.58 35.00
C GLY A 340 -6.95 11.59 36.07
N ARG A 341 -8.03 11.31 36.79
CA ARG A 341 -8.50 12.16 37.89
C ARG A 341 -7.61 12.01 39.13
N THR A 342 -6.76 13.01 39.38
CA THR A 342 -5.77 12.99 40.47
C THR A 342 -6.10 13.90 41.66
N ALA A 343 -7.01 14.87 41.52
CA ALA A 343 -7.28 15.97 42.48
C ALA A 343 -7.75 15.57 43.91
N GLN A 344 -7.80 14.28 44.23
CA GLN A 344 -8.12 13.74 45.56
C GLN A 344 -7.09 12.68 46.03
N PHE A 345 -5.97 12.53 45.30
CA PHE A 345 -4.95 11.51 45.50
C PHE A 345 -3.57 12.05 45.08
N ASP A 346 -3.08 13.05 45.80
CA ASP A 346 -1.86 13.78 45.40
C ASP A 346 -0.56 13.21 45.97
N ALA A 347 -0.63 12.16 46.81
CA ALA A 347 0.57 11.58 47.41
C ALA A 347 1.04 10.37 46.59
N ALA A 348 2.24 10.46 46.01
CA ALA A 348 3.03 9.29 45.65
C ALA A 348 3.30 8.43 46.90
N PRO A 349 3.56 7.12 46.75
CA PRO A 349 3.96 6.30 47.89
C PRO A 349 5.20 6.89 48.57
N SER A 350 5.30 6.71 49.89
CA SER A 350 6.44 7.20 50.68
C SER A 350 7.78 6.58 50.31
N GLN A 351 7.77 5.47 49.55
CA GLN A 351 8.93 4.67 49.17
C GLN A 351 8.67 4.00 47.81
N PRO A 352 9.72 3.64 47.04
CA PRO A 352 9.56 2.93 45.78
C PRO A 352 8.94 1.54 45.98
N VAL A 353 8.15 1.12 44.99
CA VAL A 353 7.46 -0.16 44.96
C VAL A 353 7.82 -0.96 43.71
N THR A 354 7.66 -2.27 43.75
CA THR A 354 7.86 -3.22 42.64
C THR A 354 6.55 -3.78 42.11
N SER A 355 5.45 -3.60 42.84
CA SER A 355 4.09 -3.98 42.46
C SER A 355 3.08 -2.92 42.91
N ILE A 356 1.92 -2.86 42.28
CA ILE A 356 0.88 -1.87 42.59
C ILE A 356 -0.52 -2.44 42.45
N SER A 357 -1.34 -2.27 43.48
CA SER A 357 -2.78 -2.50 43.48
C SER A 357 -3.47 -1.17 43.73
N LEU A 358 -4.64 -0.95 43.13
CA LEU A 358 -5.44 0.26 43.39
C LEU A 358 -6.88 -0.11 43.74
N SER A 359 -7.48 0.63 44.68
CA SER A 359 -8.92 0.59 44.96
C SER A 359 -9.41 2.01 45.25
N GLY A 360 -10.34 2.54 44.45
CA GLY A 360 -10.88 3.89 44.62
C GLY A 360 -9.79 4.95 44.83
N TRP A 361 -9.62 5.36 46.09
CA TRP A 361 -8.67 6.39 46.55
C TRP A 361 -7.50 5.84 47.38
N THR A 362 -7.23 4.55 47.34
CA THR A 362 -6.12 3.89 48.06
C THR A 362 -5.24 3.14 47.07
N GLY A 363 -3.93 3.26 47.26
CA GLY A 363 -2.92 2.49 46.54
C GLY A 363 -2.08 1.70 47.53
N CYS A 364 -1.79 0.45 47.19
CA CYS A 364 -0.89 -0.39 47.97
C CYS A 364 0.01 -1.19 47.04
N GLY A 365 1.24 -1.42 47.45
CA GLY A 365 2.25 -2.14 46.69
C GLY A 365 3.26 -2.83 47.61
N LEU A 366 4.13 -3.63 47.01
CA LEU A 366 5.27 -4.23 47.71
C LEU A 366 6.54 -3.47 47.33
N ASN A 367 7.45 -3.25 48.28
CA ASN A 367 8.79 -2.71 47.99
C ASN A 367 9.78 -3.83 47.60
N ALA A 368 11.02 -3.47 47.31
CA ALA A 368 12.08 -4.43 46.96
C ALA A 368 12.44 -5.42 48.11
N ALA A 369 12.05 -5.09 49.35
CA ALA A 369 12.18 -5.97 50.52
C ALA A 369 10.91 -6.81 50.78
N ASN A 370 9.95 -6.80 49.86
CA ASN A 370 8.66 -7.50 49.97
C ASN A 370 7.76 -6.99 51.12
N GLU A 371 7.95 -5.75 51.57
CA GLU A 371 7.13 -5.13 52.61
C GLU A 371 6.00 -4.31 52.00
N VAL A 372 4.86 -4.22 52.70
CA VAL A 372 3.68 -3.48 52.24
C VAL A 372 3.87 -1.97 52.38
N VAL A 373 3.69 -1.25 51.28
CA VAL A 373 3.64 0.21 51.20
C VAL A 373 2.25 0.61 50.72
N CYS A 374 1.48 1.29 51.58
CA CYS A 374 0.14 1.81 51.24
C CYS A 374 0.11 3.32 51.38
N TRP A 375 -0.74 3.98 50.58
CA TRP A 375 -0.92 5.42 50.57
C TRP A 375 -2.33 5.80 50.07
N GLY A 376 -2.74 7.04 50.32
CA GLY A 376 -4.06 7.55 49.95
C GLY A 376 -5.06 7.52 51.10
N ASN A 377 -6.31 7.13 50.80
CA ASN A 377 -7.40 7.11 51.77
C ASN A 377 -7.19 6.03 52.84
N ASP A 378 -7.45 6.41 54.10
CA ASP A 378 -7.27 5.56 55.28
C ASP A 378 -8.54 5.52 56.16
N SER A 379 -9.72 5.70 55.57
CA SER A 379 -10.97 5.82 56.34
C SER A 379 -11.36 4.52 57.05
N ASN A 380 -10.86 3.37 56.58
CA ASN A 380 -11.08 2.06 57.18
C ASN A 380 -9.77 1.44 57.72
N GLY A 381 -8.69 2.22 57.80
CA GLY A 381 -7.38 1.74 58.26
C GLY A 381 -6.57 0.99 57.20
N GLU A 382 -6.87 1.17 55.91
CA GLU A 382 -6.17 0.53 54.79
C GLU A 382 -4.66 0.88 54.75
N VAL A 383 -4.30 2.07 55.22
CA VAL A 383 -2.91 2.59 55.24
C VAL A 383 -2.28 2.44 56.63
N SER A 384 -3.02 2.81 57.68
CA SER A 384 -2.50 2.84 59.06
C SER A 384 -2.43 1.47 59.73
N ASN A 385 -3.35 0.55 59.43
CA ASN A 385 -3.39 -0.80 60.01
C ASN A 385 -2.71 -1.86 59.15
N ARG A 386 -1.86 -1.45 58.19
CA ARG A 386 -1.13 -2.41 57.35
C ARG A 386 -0.26 -3.32 58.22
N PRO A 387 -0.24 -4.64 57.96
CA PRO A 387 0.52 -5.58 58.76
C PRO A 387 2.02 -5.46 58.48
N THR A 388 2.83 -5.84 59.47
CA THR A 388 4.30 -5.93 59.32
C THR A 388 4.69 -7.34 58.90
N GLY A 389 5.57 -7.49 57.92
CA GLY A 389 6.01 -8.79 57.43
C GLY A 389 6.54 -8.71 56.00
N THR A 390 6.79 -9.88 55.41
CA THR A 390 7.20 -10.00 54.01
C THR A 390 6.14 -10.76 53.23
N TYR A 391 5.82 -10.28 52.03
CA TYR A 391 4.69 -10.71 51.22
C TYR A 391 5.13 -10.98 49.78
N SER A 392 4.46 -11.91 49.11
CA SER A 392 4.72 -12.25 47.71
C SER A 392 3.68 -11.68 46.75
N ALA A 393 2.49 -11.34 47.24
CA ALA A 393 1.40 -10.79 46.44
C ALA A 393 0.49 -9.91 47.29
N ILE A 394 -0.18 -8.96 46.66
CA ILE A 394 -1.16 -8.07 47.29
C ILE A 394 -2.34 -7.86 46.34
N ALA A 395 -3.54 -7.78 46.89
CA ALA A 395 -4.75 -7.45 46.15
C ALA A 395 -5.64 -6.54 46.99
N GLN A 396 -6.47 -5.76 46.30
CA GLN A 396 -7.42 -4.86 46.94
C GLN A 396 -8.83 -5.06 46.39
N VAL A 397 -9.81 -4.87 47.27
CA VAL A 397 -11.20 -4.58 46.91
C VAL A 397 -11.52 -3.14 47.35
N SER A 398 -12.75 -2.67 47.16
CA SER A 398 -13.17 -1.27 47.39
C SER A 398 -12.61 -0.57 48.63
N SER A 399 -12.47 -1.26 49.77
CA SER A 399 -11.94 -0.69 51.01
C SER A 399 -11.25 -1.71 51.91
N ALA A 400 -10.83 -2.85 51.37
CA ALA A 400 -10.07 -3.86 52.10
C ALA A 400 -8.88 -4.33 51.26
N VAL A 401 -7.82 -4.70 51.96
CA VAL A 401 -6.55 -5.12 51.37
C VAL A 401 -6.21 -6.49 51.93
N CYS A 402 -5.74 -7.39 51.06
CA CYS A 402 -5.23 -8.69 51.45
C CYS A 402 -3.89 -8.93 50.79
N ALA A 403 -2.95 -9.53 51.52
CA ALA A 403 -1.63 -9.87 51.02
C ALA A 403 -1.28 -11.33 51.38
N ILE A 404 -0.59 -12.00 50.46
CA ILE A 404 -0.04 -13.35 50.68
C ILE A 404 1.35 -13.18 51.31
N ALA A 405 1.52 -13.64 52.54
CA ALA A 405 2.81 -13.67 53.22
C ALA A 405 3.77 -14.65 52.51
N THR A 406 5.08 -14.50 52.71
CA THR A 406 6.09 -15.39 52.08
C THR A 406 5.99 -16.86 52.51
N ASP A 407 5.26 -17.16 53.60
CA ASP A 407 4.92 -18.53 54.01
C ASP A 407 3.64 -19.08 53.35
N GLY A 408 2.96 -18.28 52.52
CA GLY A 408 1.75 -18.61 51.79
C GLY A 408 0.45 -18.29 52.52
N THR A 409 0.48 -17.82 53.78
CA THR A 409 -0.72 -17.41 54.51
C THR A 409 -1.27 -16.07 54.00
N ILE A 410 -2.54 -15.76 54.26
CA ILE A 410 -3.18 -14.50 53.82
C ILE A 410 -3.47 -13.62 55.04
N ASP A 411 -2.93 -12.40 55.02
CA ASP A 411 -3.27 -11.34 55.97
C ASP A 411 -4.18 -10.32 55.28
N CYS A 412 -5.33 -10.02 55.90
CA CYS A 412 -6.28 -9.04 55.39
C CYS A 412 -6.58 -7.95 56.42
N TRP A 413 -6.69 -6.69 55.98
CA TRP A 413 -7.00 -5.53 56.81
C TRP A 413 -7.86 -4.49 56.06
N GLY A 414 -8.29 -3.46 56.77
CA GLY A 414 -9.23 -2.45 56.25
C GLY A 414 -10.68 -2.77 56.62
N ASN A 415 -11.59 -2.57 55.66
CA ASN A 415 -13.03 -2.74 55.85
C ASN A 415 -13.42 -4.22 56.05
N THR A 416 -14.24 -4.48 57.09
CA THR A 416 -14.67 -5.82 57.50
C THR A 416 -16.01 -6.26 56.89
N ILE A 417 -16.66 -5.41 56.09
CA ILE A 417 -17.97 -5.69 55.47
C ILE A 417 -17.92 -6.98 54.64
N ASN A 418 -19.00 -7.77 54.72
CA ASN A 418 -19.16 -9.06 54.03
C ASN A 418 -18.06 -10.09 54.34
N GLY A 419 -17.30 -9.92 55.42
CA GLY A 419 -16.20 -10.83 55.78
C GLY A 419 -14.97 -10.70 54.87
N ALA A 420 -14.78 -9.56 54.19
CA ALA A 420 -13.65 -9.34 53.29
C ALA A 420 -12.28 -9.54 53.97
N THR A 421 -12.18 -9.29 55.29
CA THR A 421 -10.97 -9.49 56.10
C THR A 421 -10.89 -10.86 56.78
N THR A 422 -11.73 -11.81 56.40
CA THR A 422 -11.73 -13.19 56.94
C THR A 422 -11.31 -14.17 55.85
N PRO A 423 -10.01 -14.24 55.50
CA PRO A 423 -9.55 -15.12 54.43
C PRO A 423 -9.68 -16.60 54.83
N PRO A 424 -9.81 -17.50 53.83
CA PRO A 424 -9.79 -18.94 54.06
C PRO A 424 -8.44 -19.39 54.64
N ALA A 425 -8.47 -20.39 55.53
CA ALA A 425 -7.26 -21.01 56.03
C ALA A 425 -6.58 -21.87 54.95
N GLY A 426 -5.26 -21.79 54.85
CA GLY A 426 -4.48 -22.55 53.87
C GLY A 426 -3.22 -21.81 53.44
N THR A 427 -2.56 -22.32 52.41
CA THR A 427 -1.41 -21.66 51.77
C THR A 427 -1.71 -21.40 50.30
N PHE A 428 -1.37 -20.20 49.84
CA PHE A 428 -1.79 -19.65 48.55
C PHE A 428 -0.60 -19.10 47.77
N THR A 429 -0.72 -19.10 46.45
CA THR A 429 0.31 -18.62 45.51
C THR A 429 -0.14 -17.39 44.72
N LYS A 430 -1.45 -17.17 44.59
CA LYS A 430 -2.02 -16.01 43.90
C LYS A 430 -3.26 -15.51 44.61
N ILE A 431 -3.48 -14.20 44.56
CA ILE A 431 -4.68 -13.53 45.08
C ILE A 431 -5.12 -12.46 44.09
N ALA A 432 -6.42 -12.32 43.89
CA ALA A 432 -7.05 -11.24 43.15
C ALA A 432 -8.21 -10.66 43.96
N GLY A 433 -8.51 -9.38 43.75
CA GLY A 433 -9.58 -8.66 44.45
C GLY A 433 -10.51 -7.96 43.46
N GLY A 434 -11.78 -8.32 43.43
CA GLY A 434 -12.78 -7.66 42.60
C GLY A 434 -13.30 -6.40 43.27
N PHE A 435 -14.58 -6.08 43.05
CA PHE A 435 -15.19 -4.95 43.75
C PHE A 435 -15.54 -5.26 45.21
N ARG A 436 -16.02 -6.49 45.47
CA ARG A 436 -16.60 -6.89 46.77
C ARG A 436 -16.04 -8.20 47.35
N HIS A 437 -15.32 -8.98 46.55
CA HIS A 437 -14.79 -10.28 46.95
C HIS A 437 -13.35 -10.47 46.51
N PHE A 438 -12.68 -11.36 47.22
CA PHE A 438 -11.37 -11.86 46.87
C PHE A 438 -11.47 -13.30 46.42
N CYS A 439 -10.49 -13.72 45.63
CA CYS A 439 -10.24 -15.11 45.33
C CYS A 439 -8.73 -15.37 45.38
N ALA A 440 -8.34 -16.53 45.88
CA ALA A 440 -6.96 -16.95 45.97
C ALA A 440 -6.79 -18.39 45.48
N ILE A 441 -5.69 -18.62 44.77
CA ILE A 441 -5.29 -19.95 44.29
C ILE A 441 -4.34 -20.57 45.30
N ALA A 442 -4.72 -21.71 45.84
CA ALA A 442 -3.94 -22.48 46.80
C ALA A 442 -2.71 -23.12 46.15
N THR A 443 -1.75 -23.56 46.96
CA THR A 443 -0.53 -24.24 46.49
C THR A 443 -0.80 -25.54 45.71
N ASP A 444 -1.97 -26.16 45.90
CA ASP A 444 -2.44 -27.32 45.13
C ASP A 444 -3.20 -26.95 43.84
N GLY A 445 -3.31 -25.66 43.53
CA GLY A 445 -4.00 -25.11 42.37
C GLY A 445 -5.51 -24.92 42.54
N THR A 446 -6.10 -25.27 43.69
CA THR A 446 -7.53 -25.07 43.95
C THR A 446 -7.86 -23.60 44.20
N LEU A 447 -9.09 -23.18 43.88
CA LEU A 447 -9.53 -21.79 44.00
C LEU A 447 -10.48 -21.62 45.19
N SER A 448 -10.21 -20.64 46.05
CA SER A 448 -11.08 -20.24 47.16
C SER A 448 -11.45 -18.78 47.06
N CYS A 449 -12.73 -18.44 47.21
CA CYS A 449 -13.22 -17.06 47.17
C CYS A 449 -13.99 -16.71 48.45
N TRP A 450 -13.91 -15.45 48.88
CA TRP A 450 -14.58 -14.95 50.08
C TRP A 450 -14.93 -13.46 49.94
N GLY A 451 -15.81 -12.95 50.82
CA GLY A 451 -16.32 -11.58 50.75
C GLY A 451 -17.76 -11.51 50.24
N GLY A 452 -18.11 -10.41 49.56
CA GLY A 452 -19.44 -10.19 49.00
C GLY A 452 -19.78 -11.20 47.90
N ASN A 453 -20.92 -11.89 48.02
CA ASN A 453 -21.29 -12.96 47.09
C ASN A 453 -22.60 -12.66 46.33
N VAL A 454 -22.61 -11.56 45.58
CA VAL A 454 -23.73 -11.23 44.69
C VAL A 454 -23.60 -12.07 43.40
N ASN A 455 -24.72 -12.54 42.86
CA ASN A 455 -24.78 -13.40 41.67
C ASN A 455 -23.91 -14.67 41.75
N ASN A 456 -23.57 -15.13 42.96
CA ASN A 456 -22.66 -16.25 43.19
C ASN A 456 -21.22 -16.03 42.67
N ALA A 457 -20.78 -14.79 42.51
CA ALA A 457 -19.43 -14.46 42.02
C ALA A 457 -18.30 -14.98 42.94
N ALA A 458 -18.56 -15.16 44.23
CA ALA A 458 -17.62 -15.72 45.21
C ALA A 458 -17.80 -17.23 45.41
N VAL A 459 -18.49 -17.94 44.50
CA VAL A 459 -18.62 -19.41 44.51
C VAL A 459 -17.82 -19.99 43.35
N PRO A 460 -16.54 -20.36 43.56
CA PRO A 460 -15.66 -20.79 42.47
C PRO A 460 -16.06 -22.18 41.93
N PRO A 461 -15.88 -22.43 40.63
CA PRO A 461 -16.02 -23.76 40.06
C PRO A 461 -14.90 -24.69 40.56
N SER A 462 -15.19 -25.99 40.64
CA SER A 462 -14.18 -27.00 40.97
C SER A 462 -13.13 -27.13 39.86
N GLY A 463 -11.88 -27.36 40.25
CA GLY A 463 -10.77 -27.60 39.31
C GLY A 463 -9.47 -26.98 39.80
N THR A 464 -8.48 -26.96 38.91
CA THR A 464 -7.17 -26.34 39.15
C THR A 464 -6.94 -25.17 38.20
N PHE A 465 -6.38 -24.09 38.71
CA PHE A 465 -6.26 -22.82 38.00
C PHE A 465 -4.83 -22.27 38.04
N LEU A 466 -4.45 -21.56 36.98
CA LEU A 466 -3.18 -20.85 36.84
C LEU A 466 -3.30 -19.37 37.20
N ASP A 467 -4.48 -18.79 37.01
CA ASP A 467 -4.72 -17.37 37.21
C ASP A 467 -6.19 -17.08 37.53
N VAL A 468 -6.45 -15.95 38.18
CA VAL A 468 -7.80 -15.51 38.53
C VAL A 468 -7.88 -13.98 38.46
N ALA A 469 -8.97 -13.47 37.90
CA ALA A 469 -9.28 -12.05 37.83
C ALA A 469 -10.76 -11.82 38.13
N LEU A 470 -11.07 -10.72 38.80
CA LEU A 470 -12.38 -10.46 39.38
C LEU A 470 -12.90 -9.09 38.95
N GLY A 471 -14.18 -9.04 38.56
CA GLY A 471 -14.91 -7.81 38.26
C GLY A 471 -15.79 -7.39 39.44
N GLU A 472 -16.92 -6.72 39.16
CA GLU A 472 -17.82 -6.29 40.25
C GLU A 472 -18.58 -7.43 40.89
N ASP A 473 -19.39 -8.12 40.09
CA ASP A 473 -20.18 -9.28 40.52
C ASP A 473 -19.95 -10.44 39.54
N VAL A 474 -18.73 -10.53 38.99
CA VAL A 474 -18.27 -11.57 38.05
C VAL A 474 -16.83 -11.98 38.39
N SER A 475 -16.50 -13.24 38.14
CA SER A 475 -15.18 -13.80 38.37
C SER A 475 -14.78 -14.63 37.16
N CYS A 476 -13.49 -14.59 36.80
CA CYS A 476 -12.92 -15.40 35.74
C CYS A 476 -11.62 -16.04 36.21
N ALA A 477 -11.41 -17.31 35.85
CA ALA A 477 -10.20 -18.03 36.15
C ALA A 477 -9.66 -18.75 34.92
N LEU A 478 -8.33 -18.74 34.80
CA LEU A 478 -7.58 -19.46 33.77
C LEU A 478 -7.25 -20.85 34.29
N ARG A 479 -7.70 -21.90 33.59
CA ARG A 479 -7.38 -23.29 33.94
C ARG A 479 -5.97 -23.68 33.54
N THR A 480 -5.48 -24.77 34.12
CA THR A 480 -4.19 -25.41 33.79
C THR A 480 -4.08 -25.92 32.35
N ASN A 481 -5.20 -26.02 31.63
CA ASN A 481 -5.24 -26.31 30.19
C ASN A 481 -5.35 -25.04 29.31
N ASN A 482 -5.05 -23.85 29.87
CA ASN A 482 -5.09 -22.56 29.19
C ASN A 482 -6.48 -22.09 28.71
N THR A 483 -7.57 -22.69 29.19
CA THR A 483 -8.94 -22.24 28.88
C THR A 483 -9.50 -21.36 30.00
N LEU A 484 -10.38 -20.40 29.65
CA LEU A 484 -11.06 -19.56 30.63
C LEU A 484 -12.36 -20.18 31.11
N THR A 485 -12.69 -19.89 32.37
CA THR A 485 -14.07 -20.02 32.86
C THR A 485 -14.41 -18.86 33.73
N CYS A 486 -15.56 -18.26 33.41
CA CYS A 486 -16.13 -17.17 34.16
C CYS A 486 -17.47 -17.59 34.75
N TRP A 487 -17.84 -16.97 35.86
CA TRP A 487 -19.08 -17.20 36.58
C TRP A 487 -19.50 -15.92 37.31
N GLY A 488 -20.78 -15.81 37.66
CA GLY A 488 -21.34 -14.61 38.28
C GLY A 488 -22.39 -13.95 37.39
N ASN A 489 -22.43 -12.61 37.42
CA ASN A 489 -23.28 -11.80 36.56
C ASN A 489 -22.88 -11.93 35.09
N ASP A 490 -23.86 -12.08 34.21
CA ASP A 490 -23.67 -12.17 32.76
C ASP A 490 -24.60 -11.24 31.95
N ASP A 491 -25.18 -10.21 32.57
CA ASP A 491 -26.12 -9.28 31.92
C ASP A 491 -25.53 -8.56 30.68
N GLU A 492 -24.20 -8.44 30.60
CA GLU A 492 -23.44 -7.81 29.51
C GLU A 492 -22.57 -8.84 28.75
N ASN A 493 -22.77 -10.14 28.96
CA ASN A 493 -21.92 -11.25 28.48
C ASN A 493 -20.52 -11.31 29.13
N GLN A 494 -20.32 -10.67 30.29
CA GLN A 494 -19.03 -10.60 30.99
C GLN A 494 -18.59 -11.92 31.64
N ALA A 495 -19.50 -12.86 31.87
CA ALA A 495 -19.21 -14.22 32.30
C ALA A 495 -19.15 -15.22 31.13
N SER A 496 -19.24 -14.74 29.88
CA SER A 496 -19.19 -15.53 28.65
C SER A 496 -17.93 -15.19 27.83
N PRO A 497 -16.72 -15.61 28.27
CA PRO A 497 -15.47 -15.32 27.56
C PRO A 497 -15.42 -16.03 26.20
N PRO A 498 -14.70 -15.48 25.21
CA PRO A 498 -14.47 -16.15 23.94
C PRO A 498 -13.76 -17.50 24.13
N SER A 499 -14.02 -18.44 23.23
CA SER A 499 -13.28 -19.70 23.18
C SER A 499 -11.86 -19.45 22.67
N GLY A 500 -10.86 -20.02 23.34
CA GLY A 500 -9.46 -19.88 22.94
C GLY A 500 -8.50 -20.42 23.99
N LEU A 501 -7.21 -20.23 23.74
CA LEU A 501 -6.13 -20.51 24.67
C LEU A 501 -5.48 -19.20 25.12
N TYR A 502 -5.26 -19.09 26.43
CA TYR A 502 -4.85 -17.85 27.07
C TYR A 502 -3.70 -18.07 28.05
N THR A 503 -2.93 -17.02 28.29
CA THR A 503 -1.79 -16.99 29.21
C THR A 503 -2.07 -16.15 30.45
N SER A 504 -2.97 -15.17 30.37
CA SER A 504 -3.42 -14.35 31.49
C SER A 504 -4.84 -13.81 31.28
N VAL A 505 -5.47 -13.36 32.35
CA VAL A 505 -6.81 -12.75 32.32
C VAL A 505 -6.85 -11.52 33.22
N ALA A 506 -7.57 -10.48 32.78
CA ALA A 506 -7.86 -9.28 33.54
C ALA A 506 -9.36 -8.97 33.45
N MET A 507 -9.95 -8.56 34.57
CA MET A 507 -11.37 -8.23 34.65
C MET A 507 -11.53 -6.79 35.10
N GLY A 508 -12.35 -6.06 34.35
CA GLY A 508 -12.91 -4.79 34.75
C GLY A 508 -14.25 -4.99 35.47
N THR A 509 -15.00 -3.91 35.71
CA THR A 509 -16.29 -3.99 36.42
C THR A 509 -17.28 -4.92 35.71
N ASN A 510 -17.44 -4.76 34.38
CA ASN A 510 -18.41 -5.52 33.57
C ASN A 510 -17.82 -5.97 32.22
N HIS A 511 -16.50 -6.03 32.09
CA HIS A 511 -15.82 -6.54 30.89
C HIS A 511 -14.58 -7.32 31.29
N GLY A 512 -14.12 -8.19 30.41
CA GLY A 512 -12.91 -8.97 30.60
C GLY A 512 -12.00 -8.86 29.39
N CYS A 513 -10.70 -9.00 29.61
CA CYS A 513 -9.70 -9.12 28.57
C CYS A 513 -8.72 -10.24 28.93
N ALA A 514 -8.25 -10.97 27.94
CA ALA A 514 -7.30 -12.06 28.14
C ALA A 514 -6.21 -12.00 27.07
N LEU A 515 -4.99 -12.35 27.48
CA LEU A 515 -3.84 -12.44 26.61
C LEU A 515 -3.81 -13.84 26.01
N THR A 516 -3.76 -13.92 24.69
CA THR A 516 -3.63 -15.19 23.95
C THR A 516 -2.20 -15.72 24.01
N THR A 517 -2.00 -16.97 23.59
CA THR A 517 -0.65 -17.55 23.47
C THR A 517 0.22 -16.87 22.40
N ASP A 518 -0.39 -16.15 21.47
CA ASP A 518 0.28 -15.47 20.36
C ASP A 518 0.59 -13.99 20.66
N GLY A 519 0.29 -13.53 21.89
CA GLY A 519 0.53 -12.15 22.34
C GLY A 519 -0.57 -11.15 21.98
N ASP A 520 -1.65 -11.61 21.33
CA ASP A 520 -2.85 -10.82 21.02
C ASP A 520 -3.82 -10.75 22.21
N VAL A 521 -4.72 -9.77 22.18
CA VAL A 521 -5.71 -9.55 23.25
C VAL A 521 -7.12 -9.87 22.76
N ALA A 522 -7.84 -10.70 23.53
CA ALA A 522 -9.27 -10.93 23.33
C ALA A 522 -10.04 -10.30 24.49
N CYS A 523 -10.93 -9.34 24.18
CA CYS A 523 -11.80 -8.71 25.17
C CYS A 523 -13.28 -9.03 24.91
N TRP A 524 -14.09 -9.02 25.96
CA TRP A 524 -15.52 -9.33 25.92
C TRP A 524 -16.29 -8.60 27.03
N GLY A 525 -17.62 -8.66 26.99
CA GLY A 525 -18.50 -8.01 27.94
C GLY A 525 -18.91 -6.59 27.50
N ARG A 526 -19.18 -5.73 28.48
CA ARG A 526 -19.62 -4.34 28.26
C ARG A 526 -18.59 -3.56 27.43
N ASN A 527 -19.06 -2.89 26.37
CA ASN A 527 -18.18 -2.16 25.44
C ASN A 527 -18.67 -0.76 25.04
N ASN A 528 -19.49 -0.12 25.88
CA ASN A 528 -20.10 1.18 25.57
C ASN A 528 -19.09 2.35 25.44
N HIS A 529 -17.84 2.17 25.87
CA HIS A 529 -16.74 3.14 25.72
C HIS A 529 -15.57 2.59 24.89
N GLY A 530 -15.72 1.43 24.24
CA GLY A 530 -14.62 0.78 23.52
C GLY A 530 -13.62 0.04 24.43
N GLN A 531 -13.92 -0.15 25.72
CA GLN A 531 -13.02 -0.81 26.70
C GLN A 531 -12.74 -2.29 26.40
N ALA A 532 -13.59 -2.93 25.60
CA ALA A 532 -13.42 -4.27 25.08
C ALA A 532 -13.03 -4.28 23.58
N THR A 533 -12.56 -3.14 23.05
CA THR A 533 -12.02 -3.02 21.70
C THR A 533 -10.51 -2.71 21.78
N PRO A 534 -9.64 -3.74 21.84
CA PRO A 534 -8.21 -3.53 21.93
C PRO A 534 -7.67 -2.80 20.67
N PRO A 535 -6.66 -1.93 20.82
CA PRO A 535 -6.06 -1.22 19.70
C PRO A 535 -5.28 -2.19 18.81
N THR A 536 -5.43 -2.03 17.49
CA THR A 536 -4.75 -2.87 16.48
C THR A 536 -3.61 -2.15 15.77
N THR A 537 -3.47 -0.84 15.97
CA THR A 537 -2.44 0.01 15.36
C THR A 537 -1.64 0.73 16.45
N PRO A 538 -0.39 1.16 16.19
CA PRO A 538 0.48 1.93 17.08
C PRO A 538 -0.12 3.22 17.63
#